data_AF-A0A015T212-F1
#
_entry.id   AF-A0A015T212-F1
#
_cell.length_a   1.000
_cell.length_b   1.000
_cell.length_c   1.000
_cell.angle_alpha   90.00
_cell.angle_beta   90.00
_cell.angle_gamma   90.00
#
_symmetry.space_group_name_H-M   'P 1'
#
loop_
_entity.id
_entity.type
_entity.pdbx_description
1 polymer ?
#
loop_
_entity_poly.entity_id
_entity_poly.type
_entity_poly.pdbx_seq_one_letter_code
_entity_poly.pdbx_strand_id
1 'polypeptide(L)'
;MKDEAIKHIIDRYNLNEIVDILSNKLSGSELNSLLLEVFERRVMQETPSSLLGKYTKNKLVKPAQLDFLKFKEEELECCKIVANSSFELIELSPVAQLGTSSIMATVNQKKVLTALRNTEVQSDPTNSIALHYASLKKNNELSEKTYNFSNVSRVIRTQVFSNPNFTPHFPILSLISCGMDTGSFEFEKTEIYKHFAITQDVCKSVFGFNNLFFEII
;
A
#
# COMPACT_ATOMS: atom_id res chain seq x y z
N MET A 1 8.42 -21.25 -12.61
CA MET A 1 7.96 -21.67 -11.26
C MET A 1 6.54 -21.23 -10.89
N LYS A 2 6.19 -19.94 -10.68
CA LYS A 2 4.80 -19.59 -10.25
C LYS A 2 3.72 -19.80 -11.32
N ASP A 3 4.03 -19.56 -12.59
CA ASP A 3 3.04 -19.71 -13.68
C ASP A 3 2.77 -21.18 -14.05
N GLU A 4 3.74 -22.08 -13.80
CA GLU A 4 3.55 -23.53 -13.99
C GLU A 4 2.58 -24.12 -12.97
N ALA A 5 2.59 -23.64 -11.73
CA ALA A 5 1.68 -24.12 -10.68
C ALA A 5 0.22 -23.77 -10.99
N ILE A 6 -0.04 -22.54 -11.47
CA ILE A 6 -1.39 -22.10 -11.86
C ILE A 6 -1.86 -22.88 -13.09
N LYS A 7 -1.00 -23.00 -14.12
CA LYS A 7 -1.30 -23.78 -15.32
C LYS A 7 -1.68 -25.22 -14.97
N HIS A 8 -0.91 -25.86 -14.11
CA HIS A 8 -1.20 -27.22 -13.66
C HIS A 8 -2.53 -27.34 -12.89
N ILE A 9 -2.93 -26.34 -12.08
CA ILE A 9 -4.25 -26.35 -11.42
C ILE A 9 -5.39 -26.21 -12.45
N ILE A 10 -5.23 -25.30 -13.41
CA ILE A 10 -6.21 -25.07 -14.48
C ILE A 10 -6.40 -26.35 -15.30
N ASP A 11 -5.31 -26.99 -15.70
CA ASP A 11 -5.35 -28.21 -16.50
C ASP A 11 -5.97 -29.38 -15.71
N ARG A 12 -5.56 -29.57 -14.44
CA ARG A 12 -6.04 -30.67 -13.59
C ARG A 12 -7.56 -30.68 -13.42
N TYR A 13 -8.18 -29.51 -13.28
CA TYR A 13 -9.61 -29.37 -13.04
C TYR A 13 -10.38 -28.85 -14.26
N ASN A 14 -9.72 -28.77 -15.42
CA ASN A 14 -10.28 -28.23 -16.66
C ASN A 14 -10.96 -26.86 -16.49
N LEU A 15 -10.29 -25.93 -15.80
CA LEU A 15 -10.86 -24.64 -15.39
C LEU A 15 -10.67 -23.52 -16.43
N ASN A 16 -10.22 -23.83 -17.65
CA ASN A 16 -9.89 -22.80 -18.66
C ASN A 16 -11.06 -21.84 -18.90
N GLU A 17 -12.26 -22.38 -19.11
CA GLU A 17 -13.47 -21.59 -19.31
C GLU A 17 -13.86 -20.80 -18.06
N ILE A 18 -13.71 -21.39 -16.87
CA ILE A 18 -14.02 -20.73 -15.60
C ILE A 18 -13.08 -19.53 -15.39
N VAL A 19 -11.78 -19.69 -15.63
CA VAL A 19 -10.82 -18.58 -15.49
C VAL A 19 -11.14 -17.44 -16.45
N ASP A 20 -11.52 -17.75 -17.69
CA ASP A 20 -11.98 -16.75 -18.65
C ASP A 20 -13.26 -16.04 -18.18
N ILE A 21 -14.26 -16.78 -17.69
CA ILE A 21 -15.49 -16.20 -17.14
C ILE A 21 -15.17 -15.23 -16.00
N LEU A 22 -14.37 -15.67 -15.02
CA LEU A 22 -14.02 -14.89 -13.84
C LEU A 22 -13.19 -13.65 -14.17
N SER A 23 -12.36 -13.70 -15.21
CA SER A 23 -11.42 -12.63 -15.53
C SER A 23 -12.00 -11.61 -16.53
N ASN A 24 -12.79 -12.06 -17.50
CA ASN A 24 -13.16 -11.26 -18.67
C ASN A 24 -14.68 -11.07 -18.85
N LYS A 25 -15.53 -11.99 -18.36
CA LYS A 25 -16.97 -11.97 -18.65
C LYS A 25 -17.82 -11.41 -17.53
N LEU A 26 -17.47 -11.67 -16.27
CA LEU A 26 -18.20 -11.13 -15.13
C LEU A 26 -17.87 -9.66 -14.93
N SER A 27 -18.88 -8.85 -14.62
CA SER A 27 -18.66 -7.50 -14.07
C SER A 27 -18.00 -7.59 -12.69
N GLY A 28 -17.41 -6.47 -12.25
CA GLY A 28 -16.78 -6.42 -10.93
C GLY A 28 -17.74 -6.73 -9.78
N SER A 29 -19.02 -6.33 -9.87
CA SER A 29 -20.03 -6.65 -8.85
C SER A 29 -20.39 -8.14 -8.84
N GLU A 30 -20.60 -8.74 -10.01
CA GLU A 30 -20.90 -10.18 -10.13
C GLU A 30 -19.74 -11.04 -9.63
N LEU A 31 -18.51 -10.72 -10.03
CA LEU A 31 -17.32 -11.41 -9.55
C LEU A 31 -17.21 -11.33 -8.02
N ASN A 32 -17.44 -10.14 -7.44
CA ASN A 32 -17.39 -9.97 -5.99
C ASN A 32 -18.44 -10.81 -5.27
N SER A 33 -19.69 -10.80 -5.74
CA SER A 33 -20.77 -11.61 -5.17
C SER A 33 -20.44 -13.10 -5.22
N LEU A 34 -19.94 -13.58 -6.36
CA LEU A 34 -19.53 -14.98 -6.53
C LEU A 34 -18.38 -15.36 -5.59
N LEU A 35 -17.35 -14.52 -5.49
CA LEU A 35 -16.22 -14.79 -4.60
C LEU A 35 -16.64 -14.75 -3.12
N LEU A 36 -17.55 -13.87 -2.73
CA LEU A 36 -18.11 -13.83 -1.38
C LEU A 36 -18.83 -15.15 -1.03
N GLU A 37 -19.70 -15.64 -1.91
CA GLU A 37 -20.36 -16.95 -1.75
C GLU A 37 -19.34 -18.09 -1.62
N VAL A 38 -18.29 -18.08 -2.44
CA VAL A 38 -17.21 -19.07 -2.35
C VAL A 38 -16.50 -19.00 -1.00
N PHE A 39 -16.16 -17.80 -0.51
CA PHE A 39 -15.52 -17.64 0.79
C PHE A 39 -16.44 -18.02 1.94
N GLU A 40 -17.72 -17.71 1.87
CA GLU A 40 -18.73 -18.11 2.86
C GLU A 40 -18.79 -19.63 3.00
N ARG A 41 -18.95 -20.36 1.88
CA ARG A 41 -18.95 -21.83 1.90
C ARG A 41 -17.67 -22.42 2.47
N ARG A 42 -16.52 -21.80 2.19
CA ARG A 42 -15.22 -22.23 2.76
C ARG A 42 -15.15 -22.00 4.26
N VAL A 43 -15.63 -20.85 4.75
CA VAL A 43 -15.62 -20.52 6.18
C VAL A 43 -16.62 -21.39 6.95
N MET A 44 -17.77 -21.73 6.39
CA MET A 44 -18.76 -22.63 7.01
C MET A 44 -18.21 -24.04 7.31
N GLN A 45 -17.15 -24.46 6.60
CA GLN A 45 -16.49 -25.74 6.82
C GLN A 45 -15.39 -25.66 7.91
N GLU A 46 -15.11 -24.47 8.44
CA GLU A 46 -14.07 -24.26 9.43
C GLU A 46 -14.56 -24.53 10.85
N THR A 47 -13.61 -24.93 11.69
CA THR A 47 -13.79 -25.07 13.13
C THR A 47 -12.84 -24.12 13.87
N PRO A 48 -13.07 -23.82 15.15
CA PRO A 48 -12.11 -23.04 15.94
C PRO A 48 -10.68 -23.60 15.89
N SER A 49 -10.54 -24.94 15.89
CA SER A 49 -9.23 -25.60 15.80
C SER A 49 -8.56 -25.41 14.43
N SER A 50 -9.31 -25.52 13.32
CA SER A 50 -8.74 -25.29 11.99
C SER A 50 -8.37 -23.82 11.79
N LEU A 51 -9.19 -22.89 12.30
CA LEU A 51 -8.91 -21.47 12.31
C LEU A 51 -7.62 -21.14 13.07
N LEU A 52 -7.44 -21.69 14.28
CA LEU A 52 -6.21 -21.53 15.05
C LEU A 52 -5.00 -22.09 14.29
N GLY A 53 -5.14 -23.26 13.67
CA GLY A 53 -4.09 -23.86 12.83
C GLY A 53 -3.67 -22.96 11.66
N LYS A 54 -4.63 -22.29 11.01
CA LYS A 54 -4.36 -21.31 9.94
C LYS A 54 -3.71 -20.04 10.48
N TYR A 55 -4.23 -19.49 11.57
CA TYR A 55 -3.65 -18.32 12.24
C TYR A 55 -2.19 -18.56 12.60
N THR A 56 -1.84 -19.73 13.13
CA THR A 56 -0.46 -20.11 13.49
C THR A 56 0.49 -20.03 12.31
N LYS A 57 0.05 -20.41 11.11
CA LYS A 57 0.87 -20.45 9.89
C LYS A 57 0.88 -19.13 9.10
N ASN A 58 -0.05 -18.22 9.38
CA ASN A 58 -0.19 -16.97 8.64
C ASN A 58 0.57 -15.83 9.33
N LYS A 59 1.72 -15.45 8.75
CA LYS A 59 2.54 -14.33 9.25
C LYS A 59 1.87 -12.96 9.15
N LEU A 60 0.95 -12.76 8.19
CA LEU A 60 0.34 -11.45 7.90
C LEU A 60 -0.62 -10.99 8.99
N VAL A 61 -1.13 -11.94 9.79
CA VAL A 61 -2.14 -11.69 10.84
C VAL A 61 -1.54 -11.77 12.25
N LYS A 62 -0.22 -11.82 12.36
CA LYS A 62 0.46 -11.87 13.66
C LYS A 62 0.63 -10.47 14.22
N PRO A 63 0.59 -10.28 15.55
CA PRO A 63 1.01 -9.02 16.15
C PRO A 63 2.44 -8.65 15.74
N ALA A 64 2.71 -7.36 15.56
CA ALA A 64 4.09 -6.88 15.46
C ALA A 64 4.79 -7.07 16.81
N GLN A 65 6.04 -7.55 16.77
CA GLN A 65 6.89 -7.61 17.96
C GLN A 65 7.60 -6.27 18.14
N LEU A 66 6.94 -5.31 18.79
CA LEU A 66 7.46 -3.97 19.08
C LEU A 66 6.84 -3.39 20.35
N ASP A 67 7.45 -2.34 20.90
CA ASP A 67 6.86 -1.53 21.97
C ASP A 67 5.74 -0.66 21.39
N PHE A 68 4.49 -1.06 21.63
CA PHE A 68 3.32 -0.42 21.01
C PHE A 68 3.19 1.06 21.36
N LEU A 69 3.43 1.45 22.61
CA LEU A 69 3.24 2.83 23.05
C LEU A 69 4.33 3.72 22.47
N LYS A 70 5.60 3.32 22.63
CA LYS A 70 6.72 4.05 22.06
C LYS A 70 6.57 4.22 20.55
N PHE A 71 6.14 3.17 19.86
CA PHE A 71 5.95 3.22 18.42
C PHE A 71 4.84 4.18 17.98
N LYS A 72 3.76 4.27 18.77
CA LYS A 72 2.68 5.24 18.52
C LYS A 72 3.11 6.67 18.79
N GLU A 73 3.95 6.89 19.80
CA GLU A 73 4.56 8.19 20.08
C GLU A 73 5.47 8.62 18.92
N GLU A 74 6.34 7.73 18.43
CA GLU A 74 7.20 7.99 17.26
C GLU A 74 6.37 8.32 15.99
N GLU A 75 5.30 7.57 15.71
CA GLU A 75 4.37 7.87 14.60
C GLU A 75 3.74 9.26 14.75
N LEU A 76 3.31 9.63 15.97
CA LEU A 76 2.72 10.93 16.24
C LEU A 76 3.72 12.07 16.09
N GLU A 77 4.97 11.91 16.56
CA GLU A 77 6.02 12.91 16.38
C GLU A 77 6.35 13.11 14.90
N CYS A 78 6.37 12.04 14.09
CA CYS A 78 6.49 12.16 12.63
C CYS A 78 5.36 13.03 12.04
N CYS A 79 4.11 12.77 12.44
CA CYS A 79 2.97 13.58 12.01
C CYS A 79 3.10 15.04 12.43
N LYS A 80 3.55 15.33 13.66
CA LYS A 80 3.73 16.72 14.13
C LYS A 80 4.78 17.47 13.30
N ILE A 81 5.90 16.84 12.96
CA ILE A 81 6.93 17.44 12.10
C ILE A 81 6.33 17.81 10.74
N VAL A 82 5.58 16.88 10.14
CA VAL A 82 4.93 17.10 8.84
C VAL A 82 3.86 18.18 8.91
N ALA A 83 3.04 18.19 9.96
CA ALA A 83 1.99 19.20 10.15
C ALA A 83 2.53 20.62 10.31
N ASN A 84 3.77 20.76 10.79
CA ASN A 84 4.48 22.03 10.89
C ASN A 84 5.24 22.40 9.60
N SER A 85 5.11 21.61 8.54
CA SER A 85 5.74 21.83 7.24
C SER A 85 4.74 22.34 6.18
N SER A 86 5.14 22.35 4.91
CA SER A 86 4.26 22.69 3.79
C SER A 86 3.37 21.53 3.30
N PHE A 87 3.35 20.39 3.99
CA PHE A 87 2.62 19.19 3.59
C PHE A 87 1.31 19.05 4.38
N GLU A 88 0.22 18.82 3.65
CA GLU A 88 -1.07 18.51 4.24
C GLU A 88 -1.14 17.03 4.63
N LEU A 89 -1.41 16.75 5.91
CA LEU A 89 -1.69 15.39 6.36
C LEU A 89 -3.11 14.99 5.97
N ILE A 90 -3.22 13.91 5.22
CA ILE A 90 -4.50 13.27 4.87
C ILE A 90 -4.51 11.83 5.38
N GLU A 91 -5.66 11.38 5.88
CA GLU A 91 -5.83 9.99 6.32
C GLU A 91 -6.32 9.13 5.15
N LEU A 92 -5.68 7.98 4.95
CA LEU A 92 -6.04 7.05 3.88
C LEU A 92 -6.86 5.88 4.41
N SER A 93 -7.67 5.32 3.53
CA SER A 93 -8.25 4.00 3.74
C SER A 93 -7.14 2.95 3.92
N PRO A 94 -7.34 1.93 4.78
CA PRO A 94 -6.41 0.79 4.90
C PRO A 94 -6.34 -0.08 3.64
N VAL A 95 -7.23 0.17 2.67
CA VAL A 95 -7.25 -0.46 1.35
C VAL A 95 -7.16 0.59 0.25
N ALA A 96 -6.51 0.22 -0.85
CA ALA A 96 -6.42 0.97 -2.09
C ALA A 96 -7.32 0.35 -3.17
N GLN A 97 -7.56 1.09 -4.26
CA GLN A 97 -8.23 0.57 -5.44
C GLN A 97 -7.42 -0.58 -6.05
N LEU A 98 -8.05 -1.70 -6.41
CA LEU A 98 -7.33 -2.83 -7.02
C LEU A 98 -6.54 -2.38 -8.25
N GLY A 99 -5.27 -2.78 -8.32
CA GLY A 99 -4.37 -2.46 -9.42
C GLY A 99 -3.63 -1.14 -9.23
N THR A 100 -3.90 -0.37 -8.17
CA THR A 100 -3.20 0.90 -7.86
C THR A 100 -1.69 0.69 -7.87
N SER A 101 -1.19 -0.30 -7.15
CA SER A 101 0.25 -0.55 -7.05
C SER A 101 0.86 -1.13 -8.32
N SER A 102 0.07 -1.80 -9.17
CA SER A 102 0.56 -2.45 -10.39
C SER A 102 0.43 -1.62 -11.66
N ILE A 103 -0.48 -0.64 -11.68
CA ILE A 103 -0.73 0.25 -12.81
C ILE A 103 0.07 1.55 -12.63
N MET A 104 0.11 2.09 -11.40
CA MET A 104 0.86 3.33 -11.12
C MET A 104 2.37 3.10 -11.02
N ALA A 105 2.80 1.89 -10.66
CA ALA A 105 4.20 1.53 -10.45
C ALA A 105 4.55 0.18 -11.10
N THR A 106 5.80 -0.27 -10.96
CA THR A 106 6.33 -1.50 -11.59
C THR A 106 6.07 -2.78 -10.77
N VAL A 107 5.21 -2.72 -9.74
CA VAL A 107 4.97 -3.84 -8.82
C VAL A 107 3.95 -4.82 -9.42
N ASN A 108 4.39 -6.05 -9.71
CA ASN A 108 3.46 -7.10 -10.15
C ASN A 108 2.35 -7.35 -9.10
N GLN A 109 1.08 -7.43 -9.52
CA GLN A 109 -0.07 -7.65 -8.61
C GLN A 109 0.10 -8.86 -7.67
N LYS A 110 0.82 -9.91 -8.09
CA LYS A 110 1.12 -11.09 -7.24
C LYS A 110 1.98 -10.79 -6.00
N LYS A 111 2.51 -9.56 -5.90
CA LYS A 111 3.28 -9.04 -4.76
C LYS A 111 2.44 -8.22 -3.80
N VAL A 112 1.20 -7.90 -4.16
CA VAL A 112 0.26 -7.08 -3.38
C VAL A 112 -0.84 -7.99 -2.85
N LEU A 113 -1.37 -7.70 -1.65
CA LEU A 113 -2.47 -8.46 -1.09
C LEU A 113 -3.80 -8.01 -1.69
N THR A 114 -4.23 -8.66 -2.77
CA THR A 114 -5.56 -8.45 -3.37
C THR A 114 -6.67 -8.79 -2.37
N ALA A 115 -7.70 -7.96 -2.33
CA ALA A 115 -8.87 -8.11 -1.49
C ALA A 115 -10.17 -8.06 -2.33
N LEU A 116 -11.29 -8.45 -1.72
CA LEU A 116 -12.60 -8.37 -2.37
C LEU A 116 -13.07 -6.92 -2.53
N ARG A 117 -14.23 -6.75 -3.16
CA ARG A 117 -14.85 -5.45 -3.47
C ARG A 117 -13.96 -4.58 -4.37
N ASN A 118 -13.20 -5.22 -5.26
CA ASN A 118 -12.31 -4.53 -6.20
C ASN A 118 -11.25 -3.67 -5.49
N THR A 119 -10.67 -4.19 -4.39
CA THR A 119 -9.65 -3.50 -3.60
C THR A 119 -8.36 -4.29 -3.48
N GLU A 120 -7.32 -3.64 -3.01
CA GLU A 120 -6.09 -4.26 -2.52
C GLU A 120 -5.73 -3.65 -1.18
N VAL A 121 -5.06 -4.40 -0.29
CA VAL A 121 -4.58 -3.81 0.96
C VAL A 121 -3.47 -2.81 0.65
N GLN A 122 -3.49 -1.66 1.31
CA GLN A 122 -2.51 -0.60 1.10
C GLN A 122 -1.08 -1.13 1.25
N SER A 123 -0.31 -1.10 0.15
CA SER A 123 1.10 -1.46 0.13
C SER A 123 2.02 -0.27 -0.14
N ASP A 124 1.49 0.78 -0.74
CA ASP A 124 2.22 2.00 -1.05
C ASP A 124 1.25 3.20 -1.07
N PRO A 125 1.25 4.01 0.01
CA PRO A 125 0.37 5.17 0.12
C PRO A 125 0.58 6.19 -1.00
N THR A 126 1.77 6.20 -1.62
CA THR A 126 2.08 7.20 -2.65
C THR A 126 1.26 7.05 -3.91
N ASN A 127 1.04 5.81 -4.35
CA ASN A 127 0.19 5.51 -5.50
C ASN A 127 -1.28 5.87 -5.22
N SER A 128 -1.75 5.66 -3.98
CA SER A 128 -3.12 5.98 -3.59
C SER A 128 -3.38 7.48 -3.59
N ILE A 129 -2.45 8.27 -3.05
CA ILE A 129 -2.56 9.73 -3.02
C ILE A 129 -2.40 10.32 -4.44
N ALA A 130 -1.52 9.76 -5.28
CA ALA A 130 -1.41 10.18 -6.67
C ALA A 130 -2.73 9.96 -7.44
N LEU A 131 -3.38 8.82 -7.23
CA LEU A 131 -4.71 8.55 -7.80
C LEU A 131 -5.78 9.50 -7.25
N HIS A 132 -5.74 9.80 -5.95
CA HIS A 132 -6.63 10.76 -5.32
C HIS A 132 -6.47 12.18 -5.92
N TYR A 133 -5.24 12.67 -6.04
CA TYR A 133 -4.93 13.93 -6.71
C TYR A 133 -5.45 13.96 -8.15
N ALA A 134 -5.23 12.88 -8.92
CA ALA A 134 -5.73 12.78 -10.29
C ALA A 134 -7.27 12.84 -10.36
N SER A 135 -7.97 12.23 -9.40
CA SER A 135 -9.43 12.34 -9.27
C SER A 135 -9.88 13.77 -9.00
N LEU A 136 -9.28 14.44 -8.01
CA LEU A 136 -9.61 15.83 -7.68
C LEU A 136 -9.35 16.76 -8.88
N LYS A 137 -8.22 16.57 -9.58
CA LYS A 137 -7.91 17.33 -10.80
C LYS A 137 -8.95 17.11 -11.89
N LYS A 138 -9.32 15.85 -12.15
CA LYS A 138 -10.34 15.48 -13.15
C LYS A 138 -11.72 16.08 -12.84
N ASN A 139 -12.05 16.24 -11.56
CA ASN A 139 -13.30 16.80 -11.10
C ASN A 139 -13.29 18.34 -10.97
N ASN A 140 -12.18 19.00 -11.34
CA ASN A 140 -11.98 20.45 -11.19
C ASN A 140 -12.08 20.94 -9.72
N GLU A 141 -11.68 20.08 -8.77
CA GLU A 141 -11.65 20.41 -7.33
C GLU A 141 -10.34 21.08 -6.91
N LEU A 142 -9.38 21.21 -7.83
CA LEU A 142 -8.06 21.78 -7.58
C LEU A 142 -7.84 23.05 -8.41
N SER A 143 -7.36 24.10 -7.77
CA SER A 143 -6.77 25.25 -8.46
C SER A 143 -5.41 24.91 -9.07
N GLU A 144 -4.95 25.72 -10.03
CA GLU A 144 -3.61 25.58 -10.65
C GLU A 144 -2.49 25.99 -9.69
N LYS A 145 -2.06 25.04 -8.84
CA LYS A 145 -0.91 25.17 -7.94
C LYS A 145 -0.31 23.79 -7.65
N THR A 146 0.86 23.78 -7.02
CA THR A 146 1.44 22.56 -6.43
C THR A 146 0.68 22.17 -5.17
N TYR A 147 0.41 20.87 -5.01
CA TYR A 147 -0.18 20.27 -3.82
C TYR A 147 0.82 19.31 -3.19
N ASN A 148 1.02 19.45 -1.88
CA ASN A 148 1.92 18.62 -1.10
C ASN A 148 1.13 17.86 -0.05
N PHE A 149 1.04 16.55 -0.21
CA PHE A 149 0.30 15.65 0.67
C PHE A 149 1.24 14.73 1.41
N SER A 150 0.86 14.39 2.64
CA SER A 150 1.56 13.41 3.45
C SER A 150 0.58 12.54 4.20
N ASN A 151 1.05 11.35 4.58
CA ASN A 151 0.32 10.41 5.40
C ASN A 151 1.30 9.50 6.14
N VAL A 152 0.91 9.03 7.33
CA VAL A 152 1.55 7.89 8.01
C VAL A 152 0.58 6.71 7.96
N SER A 153 0.84 5.74 7.07
CA SER A 153 -0.04 4.60 6.84
C SER A 153 0.60 3.30 7.29
N ARG A 154 -0.18 2.43 7.92
CA ARG A 154 0.20 1.03 8.14
C ARG A 154 0.04 0.26 6.84
N VAL A 155 1.13 -0.28 6.31
CA VAL A 155 1.14 -1.05 5.05
C VAL A 155 1.42 -2.53 5.29
N ILE A 156 1.07 -3.36 4.31
CA ILE A 156 1.40 -4.79 4.28
C ILE A 156 2.42 -5.12 3.19
N ARG A 157 3.37 -5.99 3.54
CA ARG A 157 4.36 -6.59 2.63
C ARG A 157 4.20 -8.11 2.58
N THR A 158 3.92 -8.64 1.41
CA THR A 158 3.67 -10.09 1.24
C THR A 158 4.95 -10.91 1.13
N GLN A 159 6.02 -10.31 0.59
CA GLN A 159 7.31 -10.95 0.38
C GLN A 159 7.89 -11.44 1.70
N VAL A 160 8.56 -12.58 1.65
CA VAL A 160 9.27 -13.16 2.81
C VAL A 160 10.73 -12.73 2.70
N PHE A 161 11.25 -12.18 3.79
CA PHE A 161 12.66 -11.84 3.94
C PHE A 161 13.23 -12.62 5.13
N SER A 162 14.52 -12.95 5.07
CA SER A 162 15.24 -13.60 6.17
C SER A 162 15.58 -12.63 7.31
N ASN A 163 15.62 -11.32 7.04
CA ASN A 163 15.90 -10.32 8.05
C ASN A 163 14.69 -10.18 9.00
N PRO A 164 14.86 -10.39 10.32
CA PRO A 164 13.76 -10.31 11.29
C PRO A 164 13.16 -8.90 11.41
N ASN A 165 13.91 -7.86 11.06
CA ASN A 165 13.43 -6.47 11.06
C ASN A 165 12.50 -6.16 9.87
N PHE A 166 12.45 -7.03 8.86
CA PHE A 166 11.55 -6.87 7.73
C PHE A 166 10.21 -7.52 8.03
N THR A 167 9.46 -6.86 8.90
CA THR A 167 8.15 -7.33 9.36
C THR A 167 7.11 -7.32 8.23
N PRO A 168 6.06 -8.16 8.34
CA PRO A 168 5.00 -8.21 7.34
C PRO A 168 4.14 -6.94 7.26
N HIS A 169 4.12 -6.14 8.32
CA HIS A 169 3.42 -4.86 8.35
C HIS A 169 4.18 -3.84 9.20
N PHE A 170 4.25 -2.61 8.70
CA PHE A 170 5.03 -1.50 9.24
C PHE A 170 4.38 -0.20 8.73
N PRO A 171 4.61 0.95 9.38
CA PRO A 171 4.12 2.21 8.86
C PRO A 171 5.08 2.76 7.83
N ILE A 172 4.57 3.59 6.94
CA ILE A 172 5.35 4.41 6.05
C ILE A 172 4.88 5.85 6.24
N LEU A 173 5.81 6.75 6.51
CA LEU A 173 5.62 8.17 6.27
C LEU A 173 5.82 8.42 4.78
N SER A 174 4.77 8.86 4.10
CA SER A 174 4.81 9.19 2.68
C SER A 174 4.76 10.71 2.49
N LEU A 175 5.58 11.21 1.57
CA LEU A 175 5.61 12.61 1.14
C LEU A 175 5.40 12.63 -0.37
N ILE A 176 4.44 13.43 -0.83
CA ILE A 176 4.07 13.47 -2.24
C ILE A 176 3.84 14.92 -2.65
N SER A 177 4.42 15.27 -3.78
CA SER A 177 4.23 16.57 -4.40
C SER A 177 3.61 16.37 -5.78
N CYS A 178 2.50 17.06 -6.02
CA CYS A 178 1.75 16.98 -7.25
C CYS A 178 1.68 18.40 -7.86
N GLY A 179 2.24 18.57 -9.05
CA GLY A 179 2.26 19.85 -9.74
C GLY A 179 2.46 19.66 -11.24
N MET A 180 2.44 20.77 -11.96
CA MET A 180 2.77 20.77 -13.39
C MET A 180 4.27 20.88 -13.57
N ASP A 181 4.77 20.29 -14.67
CA ASP A 181 6.15 20.52 -15.11
C ASP A 181 6.33 22.01 -15.43
N THR A 182 7.28 22.63 -14.74
CA THR A 182 7.67 24.04 -14.94
C THR A 182 8.88 24.20 -15.86
N GLY A 183 9.38 23.09 -16.42
CA GLY A 183 10.59 23.02 -17.23
C GLY A 183 11.87 22.91 -16.39
N SER A 184 12.93 22.41 -17.03
CA SER A 184 14.29 22.30 -16.46
C SER A 184 14.38 21.58 -15.10
N PHE A 185 13.45 20.64 -14.85
CA PHE A 185 13.31 19.94 -13.57
C PHE A 185 13.13 20.87 -12.35
N GLU A 186 12.67 22.10 -12.53
CA GLU A 186 12.55 23.06 -11.41
C GLU A 186 11.53 22.61 -10.38
N PHE A 187 10.42 22.01 -10.83
CA PHE A 187 9.42 21.42 -9.96
C PHE A 187 10.04 20.31 -9.11
N GLU A 188 10.69 19.33 -9.73
CA GLU A 188 11.30 18.17 -9.07
C GLU A 188 12.38 18.62 -8.08
N LYS A 189 13.27 19.53 -8.48
CA LYS A 189 14.32 20.08 -7.61
C LYS A 189 13.76 20.81 -6.39
N THR A 190 12.71 21.61 -6.59
CA THR A 190 12.09 22.38 -5.51
C THR A 190 11.39 21.45 -4.52
N GLU A 191 10.62 20.49 -5.01
CA GLU A 191 9.85 19.61 -4.15
C GLU A 191 10.73 18.54 -3.48
N ILE A 192 11.71 17.96 -4.18
CA ILE A 192 12.62 16.97 -3.56
C ILE A 192 13.42 17.58 -2.41
N TYR A 193 13.80 18.87 -2.48
CA TYR A 193 14.45 19.56 -1.37
C TYR A 193 13.55 19.59 -0.12
N LYS A 194 12.25 19.85 -0.28
CA LYS A 194 11.29 19.82 0.83
C LYS A 194 11.16 18.41 1.41
N HIS A 195 11.15 17.38 0.55
CA HIS A 195 11.11 15.98 0.98
C HIS A 195 12.33 15.62 1.82
N PHE A 196 13.54 16.02 1.37
CA PHE A 196 14.77 15.81 2.13
C PHE A 196 14.80 16.56 3.44
N ALA A 197 14.34 17.82 3.48
CA ALA A 197 14.29 18.59 4.72
C ALA A 197 13.40 17.92 5.79
N ILE A 198 12.21 17.47 5.40
CA ILE A 198 11.29 16.76 6.31
C ILE A 198 11.87 15.41 6.73
N THR A 199 12.41 14.64 5.78
CA THR A 199 13.04 13.34 6.08
C THR A 199 14.21 13.51 7.05
N GLN A 200 15.02 14.55 6.85
CA GLN A 200 16.13 14.86 7.72
C GLN A 200 15.68 15.22 9.14
N ASP A 201 14.64 16.03 9.27
CA ASP A 201 14.08 16.40 10.57
C ASP A 201 13.50 15.18 11.30
N VAL A 202 12.71 14.35 10.61
CA VAL A 202 12.19 13.09 11.16
C VAL A 202 13.34 12.19 11.64
N CYS A 203 14.35 11.96 10.80
CA CYS A 203 15.49 11.12 11.16
C CYS A 203 16.27 11.67 12.37
N LYS A 204 16.43 12.98 12.49
CA LYS A 204 17.14 13.61 13.61
C LYS A 204 16.30 13.63 14.89
N SER A 205 15.11 14.21 14.79
CA SER A 205 14.27 14.56 15.93
C SER A 205 13.53 13.36 16.52
N VAL A 206 13.12 12.40 15.68
CA VAL A 206 12.40 11.20 16.13
C VAL A 206 13.36 10.04 16.37
N PHE A 207 14.31 9.82 15.47
CA PHE A 207 15.17 8.62 15.47
C PHE A 207 16.61 8.85 15.92
N GLY A 208 17.02 10.10 16.18
CA GLY A 208 18.35 10.41 16.73
C GLY A 208 19.52 10.24 15.76
N PHE A 209 19.28 10.24 14.45
CA PHE A 209 20.35 10.13 13.45
C PHE A 209 21.09 11.46 13.28
N ASN A 210 22.39 11.48 13.61
CA ASN A 210 23.20 12.71 13.54
C ASN A 210 23.70 13.06 12.13
N ASN A 211 24.05 12.04 11.34
CA ASN A 211 24.59 12.19 9.99
C ASN A 211 23.69 11.46 8.99
N LEU A 212 23.23 12.18 7.97
CA LEU A 212 22.35 11.68 6.92
C LEU A 212 22.91 12.14 5.58
N PHE A 213 23.00 11.22 4.62
CA PHE A 213 23.43 11.48 3.26
C PHE A 213 22.35 10.97 2.32
N PHE A 214 21.96 11.81 1.36
CA PHE A 214 21.03 11.45 0.30
C PHE A 214 21.82 11.28 -1.00
N GLU A 215 21.65 10.14 -1.65
CA GLU A 215 22.18 9.87 -2.98
C GLU A 215 21.02 9.94 -3.97
N ILE A 216 21.18 10.75 -5.02
CA ILE A 216 20.23 10.82 -6.13
C ILE A 216 20.74 9.87 -7.21
N ILE A 217 20.02 8.77 -7.44
CA ILE A 217 20.34 7.71 -8.40
C ILE A 217 19.52 7.92 -9.68
#